data_AF-A0A2R8BK09-F1
#
_entry.id   AF-A0A2R8BK09-F1
#
_cell.length_a   1.000
_cell.length_b   1.000
_cell.length_c   1.000
_cell.angle_alpha   90.00
_cell.angle_beta   90.00
_cell.angle_gamma   90.00
#
_symmetry.space_group_name_H-M   'P 1'
#
loop_
_entity.id
_entity.type
_entity.pdbx_description
1 polymer ?
#
loop_
_entity_poly.entity_id
_entity_poly.type
_entity_poly.pdbx_seq_one_letter_code
_entity_poly.pdbx_strand_id
1 'polypeptide(L)' 'MKRILLTTALILSTAGAAAAMTNPGELSGPARAEAERLVPNGDFDNLTSAQVGAIRSILYGDDSNRGGQIRAVLN' A
#
# COMPACT_ATOMS: atom_id res chain seq x y z
N MET A 1 24.15 -25.36 -7.62
CA MET A 1 24.03 -23.95 -7.22
C MET A 1 22.84 -23.83 -6.29
N LYS A 2 23.06 -23.59 -4.99
CA LYS A 2 22.00 -23.65 -3.96
C LYS A 2 21.28 -22.30 -3.94
N ARG A 3 19.99 -22.31 -4.28
CA ARG A 3 19.13 -21.13 -4.35
C ARG A 3 18.79 -20.68 -2.93
N ILE A 4 19.16 -19.45 -2.59
CA ILE A 4 18.84 -18.83 -1.30
C ILE A 4 17.38 -18.36 -1.39
N LEU A 5 16.50 -19.02 -0.64
CA LEU A 5 15.12 -18.59 -0.40
C LEU A 5 15.16 -17.39 0.55
N LEU A 6 14.88 -16.20 0.03
CA LEU A 6 14.63 -14.99 0.82
C LEU A 6 13.23 -15.09 1.43
N THR A 7 13.16 -15.68 2.62
CA THR A 7 11.94 -15.73 3.44
C THR A 7 11.83 -14.45 4.25
N THR A 8 11.25 -13.40 3.66
CA THR A 8 10.94 -12.16 4.39
C THR A 8 9.66 -12.36 5.20
N ALA A 9 9.79 -12.91 6.40
CA ALA A 9 8.69 -13.04 7.36
C ALA A 9 8.34 -11.64 7.91
N LEU A 10 7.31 -11.02 7.35
CA LEU A 10 6.74 -9.75 7.82
C LEU A 10 5.96 -10.02 9.12
N ILE A 11 6.63 -9.83 10.26
CA ILE A 11 6.01 -9.87 11.59
C ILE A 11 5.18 -8.59 11.75
N LEU A 12 3.88 -8.64 11.45
CA LEU A 12 2.92 -7.62 11.85
C LEU A 12 2.48 -7.87 13.30
N SER A 13 3.29 -7.42 14.26
CA SER A 13 2.90 -7.35 15.66
C SER A 13 1.86 -6.23 15.86
N THR A 14 0.67 -6.66 16.24
CA THR A 14 -0.49 -5.90 16.75
C THR A 14 -0.16 -4.73 17.68
N ALA A 15 -0.75 -3.54 17.44
CA ALA A 15 -1.14 -2.62 18.51
C ALA A 15 -2.10 -1.52 18.00
N GLY A 16 -3.25 -1.38 18.68
CA GLY A 16 -4.00 -0.12 18.74
C GLY A 16 -5.30 -0.06 17.94
N ALA A 17 -6.38 -0.54 18.54
CA ALA A 17 -7.74 -0.21 18.13
C ALA A 17 -7.99 1.30 18.24
N ALA A 18 -8.13 1.97 17.11
CA ALA A 18 -8.78 3.28 16.99
C ALA A 18 -9.55 3.29 15.66
N ALA A 19 -10.75 2.70 15.68
CA ALA A 19 -11.68 2.75 14.57
C ALA A 19 -12.27 4.16 14.46
N ALA A 20 -11.54 5.06 13.81
CA ALA A 20 -12.11 6.32 13.33
C ALA A 20 -12.98 6.03 12.10
N MET A 21 -14.26 6.43 12.15
CA MET A 21 -15.20 6.40 11.02
C MET A 21 -14.83 7.42 9.91
N THR A 22 -13.56 7.47 9.50
CA THR A 22 -13.19 8.00 8.19
C THR A 22 -13.62 6.95 7.17
N ASN A 23 -14.43 7.29 6.17
CA ASN A 23 -14.82 6.38 5.09
C ASN A 23 -13.56 5.64 4.57
N PRO A 24 -13.27 4.40 5.01
CA PRO A 24 -11.88 3.99 5.13
C PRO A 24 -11.37 3.31 3.86
N GLY A 25 -12.17 3.30 2.79
CA GLY A 25 -11.89 2.59 1.55
C GLY A 25 -11.31 3.42 0.42
N GLU A 26 -11.13 4.73 0.59
CA GLU A 26 -10.74 5.60 -0.52
C GLU A 26 -9.45 6.38 -0.25
N LEU A 27 -8.56 6.37 -1.25
CA LEU A 27 -7.42 7.28 -1.30
C LEU A 27 -7.93 8.71 -1.51
N SER A 28 -7.46 9.66 -0.71
CA SER A 28 -7.71 11.09 -0.94
C SER A 28 -7.28 11.49 -2.36
N GLY A 29 -8.04 12.36 -3.03
CA GLY A 29 -7.83 12.73 -4.46
C GLY A 29 -6.37 12.96 -4.89
N PRO A 30 -5.55 13.75 -4.15
CA PRO A 30 -4.15 13.94 -4.49
C PRO A 30 -3.30 12.65 -4.39
N ALA A 31 -3.56 11.82 -3.37
CA ALA A 31 -2.87 10.55 -3.19
C ALA A 31 -3.29 9.52 -4.25
N ARG A 32 -4.56 9.53 -4.66
CA ARG A 32 -5.05 8.70 -5.76
C ARG A 32 -4.40 9.09 -7.08
N ALA A 33 -4.35 10.38 -7.41
CA ALA A 33 -3.71 10.87 -8.63
C ALA A 33 -2.21 10.49 -8.69
N GLU A 34 -1.50 10.57 -7.56
CA GLU A 34 -0.10 10.16 -7.48
C GLU A 34 0.05 8.64 -7.62
N ALA A 35 -0.80 7.86 -6.96
CA ALA A 35 -0.81 6.40 -7.10
C ALA A 35 -1.10 5.95 -8.54
N GLU A 36 -2.05 6.61 -9.21
CA GLU A 36 -2.38 6.37 -10.63
C GLU A 36 -1.23 6.76 -11.58
N ARG A 37 -0.46 7.83 -11.27
CA ARG A 37 0.76 8.15 -12.03
C ARG A 37 1.82 7.07 -11.90
N LEU A 38 1.99 6.50 -10.70
CA LEU A 38 3.00 5.46 -10.43
C LEU A 38 2.57 4.09 -10.95
N VAL A 39 1.27 3.79 -10.89
CA VAL A 39 0.67 2.53 -11.33
C VAL A 39 -0.52 2.83 -12.24
N PRO A 40 -0.25 3.16 -13.52
CA PRO A 40 -1.32 3.33 -14.49
C PRO A 40 -2.07 2.01 -14.66
N ASN A 41 -3.40 2.08 -14.68
CA ASN A 41 -4.34 0.95 -14.68
C ASN A 41 -4.40 0.14 -13.37
N GLY A 42 -3.92 0.69 -12.24
CA GLY A 42 -4.18 0.12 -10.92
C GLY A 42 -5.67 0.26 -10.55
N ASP A 43 -6.25 -0.77 -9.92
CA ASP A 43 -7.60 -0.69 -9.37
C ASP A 43 -7.54 -0.01 -7.99
N PHE A 44 -7.97 1.24 -7.93
CA PHE A 44 -8.03 2.03 -6.71
C PHE A 44 -9.47 2.26 -6.22
N ASP A 45 -10.46 1.64 -6.86
CA ASP A 45 -11.88 1.97 -6.64
C ASP A 45 -12.55 1.15 -5.52
N ASN A 46 -11.87 0.16 -4.94
CA ASN A 46 -12.40 -0.64 -3.83
C ASN A 46 -11.31 -1.09 -2.87
N LEU A 47 -10.46 -0.15 -2.43
CA LEU A 47 -9.36 -0.49 -1.54
C LEU A 47 -9.89 -0.79 -0.13
N THR A 48 -9.30 -1.81 0.50
CA THR A 48 -9.47 -1.99 1.94
C THR A 48 -8.73 -0.89 2.70
N SER A 49 -9.16 -0.60 3.93
CA SER A 49 -8.48 0.37 4.80
C SER A 49 -7.00 0.07 5.01
N ALA A 50 -6.65 -1.23 5.01
CA ALA A 50 -5.27 -1.67 5.08
C ALA A 50 -4.47 -1.31 3.81
N GLN A 51 -5.06 -1.50 2.63
CA GLN A 51 -4.44 -1.13 1.35
C GLN A 51 -4.29 0.39 1.22
N VAL A 52 -5.31 1.16 1.62
CA VAL A 52 -5.23 2.64 1.64
C VAL A 52 -4.08 3.10 2.54
N GLY A 53 -3.95 2.52 3.75
CA GLY A 53 -2.87 2.83 4.67
C GLY A 53 -1.49 2.47 4.10
N ALA A 54 -1.36 1.28 3.50
CA ALA A 54 -0.12 0.83 2.87
C ALA A 54 0.29 1.73 1.70
N ILE A 55 -0.64 2.05 0.78
CA ILE A 55 -0.37 2.93 -0.36
C ILE A 55 0.04 4.32 0.12
N ARG A 56 -0.63 4.89 1.13
CA ARG A 56 -0.22 6.16 1.73
C ARG A 56 1.19 6.09 2.31
N SER A 57 1.52 5.04 3.05
CA SER A 57 2.86 4.86 3.61
C SER A 57 3.92 4.77 2.52
N ILE A 58 3.62 4.15 1.38
CA ILE A 58 4.52 4.06 0.23
C ILE A 58 4.69 5.42 -0.46
N LEU A 59 3.58 6.17 -0.64
CA LEU A 59 3.60 7.49 -1.29
C LEU A 59 4.41 8.52 -0.50
N TYR A 60 4.28 8.51 0.83
CA TYR A 60 5.02 9.42 1.72
C TYR A 60 6.37 8.88 2.18
N GLY A 61 6.70 7.62 1.86
CA GLY A 61 7.96 6.97 2.23
C GLY A 61 9.10 7.32 1.27
N ASP A 62 10.35 7.24 1.73
CA ASP A 62 11.54 7.55 0.93
C ASP A 62 12.05 6.33 0.14
N ASP A 63 11.18 5.76 -0.71
CA ASP A 63 11.55 4.64 -1.59
C ASP A 63 11.53 5.06 -3.06
N SER A 64 12.49 4.57 -3.84
CA SER A 64 12.60 4.82 -5.28
C SER A 64 11.67 3.91 -6.10
N ASN A 65 11.20 2.79 -5.53
CA ASN A 65 10.36 1.79 -6.20
C ASN A 65 8.90 1.80 -5.69
N ARG A 66 8.34 2.98 -5.47
CA ARG A 66 6.95 3.15 -4.98
C ARG A 66 5.93 2.44 -5.87
N GLY A 67 6.07 2.55 -7.19
CA GLY A 67 5.15 1.90 -8.14
C GLY A 67 5.12 0.38 -8.02
N GLY A 68 6.28 -0.26 -7.82
CA GLY A 68 6.34 -1.71 -7.60
C GLY A 68 5.67 -2.14 -6.31
N GLN A 69 5.83 -1.36 -5.24
CA GLN A 69 5.20 -1.63 -3.96
C GLN A 69 3.69 -1.42 -3.98
N ILE A 70 3.22 -0.35 -4.64
CA ILE A 70 1.78 -0.12 -4.83
C ILE A 70 1.16 -1.28 -5.59
N ARG A 71 1.80 -1.78 -6.67
CA ARG A 71 1.31 -2.98 -7.39
C ARG A 71 1.27 -4.24 -6.53
N ALA A 72 2.19 -4.38 -5.58
CA ALA A 72 2.20 -5.51 -4.65
C ALA A 72 1.10 -5.42 -3.58
N VAL A 73 0.59 -4.22 -3.30
CA VAL A 73 -0.57 -4.01 -2.41
C VAL A 73 -1.90 -4.25 -3.15
N LEU A 74 -1.91 -4.07 -4.47
CA LEU A 74 -3.09 -4.26 -5.32
C LEU A 74 -3.30 -5.71 -5.81
N ASN A 75 -2.25 -6.56 -5.81
CA ASN A 75 -2.34 -8.00 -6.08
C ASN A 75 -2.55 -8.80 -4.79
#